data_AF-A0A941ZP02-F1
#
_entry.id   AF-A0A941ZP02-F1
#
_cell.length_a   1.000
_cell.length_b   1.000
_cell.length_c   1.000
_cell.angle_alpha   90.00
_cell.angle_beta   90.00
_cell.angle_gamma   90.00
#
_symmetry.space_group_name_H-M   'P 1'
#
loop_
_entity.id
_entity.type
_entity.pdbx_description
1 polymer ?
#
loop_
_entity_poly.entity_id
_entity_poly.type
_entity_poly.pdbx_seq_one_letter_code
_entity_poly.pdbx_strand_id
1 'polypeptide(L)'
;TALVLDARSSDRFRGEHEPLDPVAGHIPGAVNRFFKLNLDANGRFKAPGVLKQEFSAVLDGHGPEAIVHQCGSGVTACHNLLAMEIAGLHGSRLYPGSWSEWVSDRRRPVATGNA
;
A
#
# COMPACT_ATOMS: atom_id res chain seq x y z
N THR A 1 -15.70 5.85 -3.56
CA THR A 1 -15.20 4.45 -3.63
C THR A 1 -13.88 4.38 -2.87
N ALA A 2 -13.53 3.23 -2.31
CA ALA A 2 -12.28 3.10 -1.54
C ALA A 2 -11.08 2.85 -2.48
N LEU A 3 -9.94 3.48 -2.22
CA LEU A 3 -8.68 3.25 -2.91
C LEU A 3 -7.80 2.29 -2.10
N VAL A 4 -7.31 1.23 -2.72
CA VAL A 4 -6.41 0.27 -2.07
C VAL A 4 -4.96 0.72 -2.25
N LEU A 5 -4.24 0.90 -1.15
CA LEU A 5 -2.83 1.29 -1.13
C LEU A 5 -1.96 0.09 -0.74
N ASP A 6 -1.22 -0.44 -1.71
CA ASP A 6 -0.33 -1.59 -1.54
C ASP A 6 1.04 -1.15 -1.02
N ALA A 7 1.44 -1.66 0.17
CA ALA A 7 2.70 -1.32 0.82
C ALA A 7 3.89 -2.22 0.42
N ARG A 8 3.67 -3.23 -0.42
CA ARG A 8 4.74 -4.13 -0.91
C ARG A 8 5.69 -3.39 -1.85
N SER A 9 6.84 -4.01 -2.11
CA SER A 9 7.80 -3.50 -3.08
C SER A 9 7.19 -3.50 -4.48
N SER A 10 7.66 -2.59 -5.34
CA SER A 10 7.02 -2.37 -6.64
C SER A 10 7.12 -3.56 -7.59
N ASP A 11 8.17 -4.39 -7.48
CA ASP A 11 8.31 -5.67 -8.18
C ASP A 11 7.21 -6.67 -7.77
N ARG A 12 6.91 -6.76 -6.47
CA ARG A 12 5.81 -7.59 -5.96
C ARG A 12 4.45 -7.09 -6.43
N PHE A 13 4.23 -5.78 -6.38
CA PHE A 13 3.00 -5.15 -6.88
C PHE A 13 2.79 -5.44 -8.37
N ARG A 14 3.82 -5.24 -9.21
CA ARG A 14 3.74 -5.50 -10.66
C ARG A 14 3.62 -6.99 -11.01
N GLY A 15 3.82 -7.89 -10.05
CA GLY A 15 3.75 -9.33 -10.25
C GLY A 15 5.01 -9.92 -10.90
N GLU A 16 6.14 -9.22 -10.82
CA GLU A 16 7.44 -9.66 -11.37
C GLU A 16 8.12 -10.69 -10.46
N HIS A 17 7.87 -10.59 -9.16
CA HIS A 17 8.43 -11.45 -8.14
C HIS A 17 7.44 -11.59 -6.98
N GLU A 18 7.13 -12.81 -6.53
CA GLU A 18 6.33 -13.02 -5.31
C GLU A 18 6.92 -14.20 -4.52
N PRO A 19 7.69 -13.92 -3.46
CA PRO A 19 8.41 -14.96 -2.72
C PRO A 19 7.56 -15.63 -1.63
N LEU A 20 6.41 -15.07 -1.26
CA LEU A 20 5.62 -15.52 -0.11
C LEU A 20 4.32 -16.20 -0.50
N ASP A 21 3.60 -15.61 -1.45
CA ASP A 21 2.24 -16.03 -1.83
C ASP A 21 2.24 -16.83 -3.15
N PRO A 22 1.26 -17.72 -3.39
CA PRO A 22 1.24 -18.57 -4.58
C PRO A 22 0.93 -17.83 -5.89
N VAL A 23 0.51 -16.57 -5.83
CA VAL A 23 0.10 -15.76 -6.97
C VAL A 23 0.77 -14.40 -6.90
N ALA A 24 1.48 -14.03 -7.96
CA ALA A 24 2.10 -12.71 -8.12
C ALA A 24 1.11 -11.70 -8.73
N GLY A 25 1.25 -10.41 -8.38
CA GLY A 25 0.42 -9.33 -8.89
C GLY A 25 -0.15 -8.47 -7.76
N HIS A 26 -1.23 -7.77 -8.04
CA HIS A 26 -1.92 -6.89 -7.09
C HIS A 26 -3.45 -6.94 -7.24
N ILE A 27 -4.14 -6.35 -6.27
CA ILE A 27 -5.60 -6.19 -6.26
C ILE A 27 -5.97 -5.18 -7.36
N PRO A 28 -6.85 -5.50 -8.31
CA PRO A 28 -7.21 -4.57 -9.39
C PRO A 28 -7.67 -3.21 -8.89
N GLY A 29 -7.13 -2.13 -9.48
CA GLY A 29 -7.40 -0.75 -9.09
C GLY A 29 -6.63 -0.27 -7.85
N ALA A 30 -5.76 -1.11 -7.26
CA ALA A 30 -4.84 -0.67 -6.22
C ALA A 30 -3.71 0.20 -6.80
N VAL A 31 -3.18 1.09 -5.97
CA VAL A 31 -1.94 1.86 -6.25
C VAL A 31 -0.83 1.42 -5.30
N ASN A 32 0.43 1.63 -5.68
CA ASN A 32 1.59 1.21 -4.89
C ASN A 32 2.24 2.37 -4.14
N ARG A 33 2.47 2.16 -2.84
CA ARG A 33 3.35 2.99 -2.02
C ARG A 33 4.24 2.08 -1.19
N PHE A 34 5.39 1.71 -1.74
CA PHE A 34 6.34 0.86 -1.03
C PHE A 34 6.73 1.48 0.33
N PHE A 35 6.53 0.74 1.42
CA PHE A 35 6.61 1.32 2.77
C PHE A 35 7.96 1.96 3.12
N LYS A 36 9.06 1.44 2.55
CA LYS A 36 10.41 2.00 2.79
C LYS A 36 10.58 3.41 2.21
N LEU A 37 9.75 3.79 1.24
CA LEU A 37 9.75 5.17 0.70
C LEU A 37 9.24 6.20 1.71
N ASN A 38 8.66 5.77 2.84
CA ASN A 38 8.31 6.66 3.94
C ASN A 38 9.51 7.04 4.82
N LEU A 39 10.66 6.40 4.62
CA LEU A 39 11.85 6.58 5.45
C LEU A 39 12.91 7.45 4.76
N ASP A 40 13.70 8.13 5.57
CA ASP A 40 14.93 8.83 5.15
C ASP A 40 16.13 7.87 5.12
N ALA A 41 17.31 8.40 4.75
CA ALA A 41 18.55 7.63 4.67
C ALA A 41 19.01 7.04 6.02
N ASN A 42 18.52 7.57 7.15
CA ASN A 42 18.82 7.08 8.49
C ASN A 42 17.77 6.07 8.99
N GLY A 43 16.79 5.70 8.16
CA GLY A 43 15.71 4.80 8.53
C GLY A 43 14.64 5.43 9.43
N ARG A 44 14.57 6.77 9.51
CA ARG A 44 13.52 7.49 10.25
C ARG A 44 12.40 7.88 9.30
N PHE A 45 11.18 8.05 9.81
CA PHE A 45 10.11 8.65 9.01
C PHE A 45 10.54 10.01 8.48
N LYS A 46 10.28 10.24 7.18
CA LYS A 46 10.47 11.55 6.56
C LYS A 46 9.65 12.63 7.30
N ALA A 47 10.04 13.88 7.12
CA ALA A 47 9.31 15.01 7.72
C ALA A 47 7.83 15.00 7.30
N PRO A 48 6.89 15.39 8.20
CA PRO A 48 5.45 15.39 7.93
C PRO A 48 5.05 16.04 6.60
N GLY A 49 5.63 17.21 6.27
CA GLY A 49 5.33 17.92 5.03
C GLY A 49 5.74 17.14 3.77
N VAL A 50 6.87 16.42 3.82
CA VAL A 50 7.34 15.58 2.71
C VAL A 50 6.43 14.37 2.53
N LEU A 51 6.08 13.69 3.64
CA LEU A 51 5.14 12.57 3.59
C LEU A 51 3.79 13.02 3.04
N LYS A 52 3.26 14.15 3.51
CA LYS A 52 1.97 14.70 3.04
C LYS A 52 2.00 14.97 1.54
N GLN A 53 3.06 15.60 1.03
CA GLN A 53 3.21 15.86 -0.40
C GLN A 53 3.27 14.56 -1.21
N GLU A 54 4.12 13.61 -0.81
CA GLU A 54 4.29 12.34 -1.52
C GLU A 54 3.03 11.48 -1.49
N PHE A 55 2.33 11.40 -0.35
CA PHE A 55 1.04 10.70 -0.28
C PHE A 55 -0.01 11.39 -1.15
N SER A 56 -0.12 12.72 -1.11
CA SER A 56 -1.12 13.44 -1.92
C SER A 56 -0.98 13.16 -3.42
N ALA A 57 0.26 12.98 -3.92
CA ALA A 57 0.52 12.60 -5.30
C ALA A 57 0.09 11.16 -5.63
N VAL A 58 0.17 10.25 -4.66
CA VAL A 58 -0.23 8.83 -4.83
C VAL A 58 -1.73 8.65 -4.67
N LEU A 59 -2.38 9.43 -3.80
CA LEU A 59 -3.80 9.27 -3.48
C LEU A 59 -4.74 9.86 -4.54
N ASP A 60 -4.22 10.62 -5.51
CA ASP A 60 -4.97 11.17 -6.64
C ASP A 60 -6.32 11.81 -6.23
N GLY A 61 -6.26 12.73 -5.27
CA GLY A 61 -7.43 13.47 -4.78
C GLY A 61 -8.36 12.70 -3.83
N HIS A 62 -8.10 11.43 -3.52
CA HIS A 62 -8.86 10.67 -2.52
C HIS A 62 -8.54 11.17 -1.10
N GLY A 63 -9.59 11.43 -0.32
CA GLY A 63 -9.47 11.71 1.12
C GLY A 63 -8.92 10.51 1.90
N PRO A 64 -8.21 10.71 3.03
CA PRO A 64 -7.59 9.63 3.79
C PRO A 64 -8.58 8.56 4.26
N GLU A 65 -9.83 8.93 4.57
CA GLU A 65 -10.91 8.00 4.96
C GLU A 65 -11.33 7.02 3.86
N ALA A 66 -11.06 7.37 2.60
CA ALA A 66 -11.29 6.51 1.45
C ALA A 66 -10.15 5.49 1.24
N ILE A 67 -9.04 5.59 1.99
CA ILE A 67 -7.85 4.76 1.78
C ILE A 67 -7.92 3.49 2.61
N VAL A 68 -7.61 2.36 1.97
CA VAL A 68 -7.47 1.05 2.59
C VAL A 68 -6.06 0.53 2.34
N HIS A 69 -5.29 0.34 3.40
CA HIS A 69 -3.93 -0.16 3.32
C HIS A 69 -3.89 -1.67 3.33
N GLN A 70 -3.03 -2.25 2.49
CA GLN A 70 -2.72 -3.67 2.49
C GLN A 70 -1.24 -3.92 2.18
N CYS A 71 -0.76 -5.12 2.47
CA CYS A 71 0.53 -5.60 1.98
C CYS A 71 0.52 -7.10 1.69
N GLY A 72 1.49 -7.88 2.19
CA GLY A 72 1.37 -9.35 2.19
C GLY A 72 0.33 -9.82 3.21
N SER A 73 0.58 -9.48 4.48
CA SER A 73 -0.18 -9.96 5.65
C SER A 73 -0.47 -8.85 6.68
N GLY A 74 -0.67 -7.61 6.21
CA GLY A 74 -1.04 -6.45 7.03
C GLY A 74 0.10 -5.75 7.77
N VAL A 75 1.26 -6.37 7.97
CA VAL A 75 2.35 -5.80 8.80
C VAL A 75 2.93 -4.50 8.25
N THR A 76 3.46 -4.51 7.03
CA THR A 76 4.03 -3.28 6.42
C THR A 76 2.97 -2.28 5.97
N ALA A 77 1.70 -2.69 5.87
CA ALA A 77 0.58 -1.78 5.64
C ALA A 77 0.40 -0.81 6.83
N CYS A 78 0.61 -1.29 8.06
CA CYS A 78 0.64 -0.44 9.26
C CYS A 78 1.72 0.65 9.20
N HIS A 79 2.83 0.40 8.51
CA HIS A 79 3.88 1.40 8.33
C HIS A 79 3.42 2.54 7.42
N ASN A 80 2.62 2.26 6.39
CA ASN A 80 2.00 3.30 5.57
C ASN A 80 0.93 4.07 6.36
N LEU A 81 0.09 3.37 7.13
CA LEU A 81 -0.90 4.00 8.02
C LEU A 81 -0.24 4.99 8.98
N LEU A 82 0.81 4.55 9.69
CA LEU A 82 1.55 5.43 10.61
C LEU A 82 2.20 6.62 9.88
N ALA A 83 2.73 6.42 8.68
CA ALA A 83 3.28 7.52 7.88
C ALA A 83 2.21 8.55 7.47
N MET A 84 0.98 8.11 7.16
CA MET A 84 -0.14 9.01 6.89
C MET A 84 -0.59 9.76 8.15
N GLU A 85 -0.62 9.10 9.31
CA GLU A 85 -0.90 9.75 10.59
C GLU A 85 0.15 10.85 10.91
N ILE A 86 1.45 10.55 10.72
CA ILE A 86 2.54 11.54 10.86
C ILE A 86 2.37 12.71 9.87
N ALA A 87 1.88 12.44 8.66
CA ALA A 87 1.62 13.45 7.63
C ALA A 87 0.37 14.31 7.91
N GLY A 88 -0.39 14.01 8.97
CA GLY A 88 -1.68 14.66 9.27
C GLY A 88 -2.82 14.24 8.33
N LEU A 89 -2.73 13.03 7.75
CA LEU A 89 -3.73 12.43 6.84
C LEU A 89 -4.48 11.31 7.58
N HIS A 90 -5.37 11.70 8.50
CA HIS A 90 -6.02 10.79 9.45
C HIS A 90 -7.22 10.04 8.86
N GLY A 91 -7.50 8.83 9.36
CA GLY A 91 -8.78 8.13 9.13
C GLY A 91 -8.74 7.00 8.09
N SER A 92 -7.58 6.72 7.53
CA SER A 92 -7.36 5.55 6.67
C SER A 92 -7.53 4.23 7.41
N ARG A 93 -7.89 3.16 6.68
CA ARG A 93 -8.24 1.86 7.25
C ARG A 93 -7.24 0.77 6.86
N LEU A 94 -7.17 -0.29 7.65
CA LEU A 94 -6.36 -1.48 7.35
C LEU A 94 -7.24 -2.58 6.74
N TYR A 95 -6.73 -3.28 5.74
CA TYR A 95 -7.19 -4.61 5.35
C TYR A 95 -6.18 -5.67 5.83
N PRO A 96 -6.40 -6.29 7.01
CA PRO A 96 -5.38 -7.11 7.66
C PRO A 96 -4.99 -8.36 6.87
N GLY A 97 -5.96 -9.05 6.26
CA GLY A 97 -5.67 -10.27 5.51
C GLY A 97 -4.90 -10.02 4.21
N SER A 98 -4.98 -8.80 3.67
CA SER A 98 -4.03 -8.31 2.66
C SER A 98 -3.93 -9.21 1.42
N TRP A 99 -2.77 -9.24 0.75
CA TRP A 99 -2.56 -10.05 -0.45
C TRP A 99 -2.75 -11.55 -0.19
N SER A 100 -2.23 -12.08 0.93
CA SER A 100 -2.34 -13.50 1.26
C SER A 100 -3.80 -13.96 1.38
N GLU A 101 -4.67 -13.16 2.02
CA GLU A 101 -6.11 -13.45 2.04
C GLU A 101 -6.74 -13.24 0.65
N TRP A 102 -6.36 -12.18 -0.07
CA TRP A 102 -6.92 -11.90 -1.40
C TRP A 102 -6.76 -13.08 -2.34
N VAL A 103 -5.54 -13.61 -2.46
CA VAL A 103 -5.21 -14.69 -3.40
C VAL A 103 -5.60 -16.09 -2.90
N SER A 104 -6.05 -16.22 -1.65
CA SER A 104 -6.57 -17.48 -1.13
C SER A 104 -7.88 -17.91 -1.82
N ASP A 105 -8.68 -16.96 -2.30
CA ASP A 105 -9.83 -17.22 -3.17
C ASP A 105 -9.42 -17.04 -4.64
N ARG A 106 -9.21 -18.15 -5.34
CA ARG A 106 -8.81 -18.18 -6.75
C ARG A 106 -9.78 -17.52 -7.73
N ARG A 107 -11.00 -17.19 -7.29
CA ARG A 107 -12.00 -16.50 -8.13
C ARG A 107 -11.83 -14.98 -8.10
N ARG A 108 -11.07 -14.43 -7.15
CA ARG A 108 -10.82 -12.99 -7.07
C ARG A 108 -9.87 -12.56 -8.18
N PRO A 109 -10.13 -11.42 -8.83
CA PRO A 109 -9.30 -10.97 -9.93
C PRO A 109 -7.92 -10.52 -9.43
N VAL A 110 -6.92 -10.66 -10.30
CA VAL A 110 -5.53 -10.27 -10.07
C VAL A 110 -5.08 -9.43 -11.25
N ALA A 111 -4.41 -8.31 -10.98
CA ALA A 111 -3.77 -7.47 -11.97
C ALA A 111 -2.25 -7.58 -11.87
N THR A 112 -1.56 -7.26 -12.98
CA THR A 112 -0.09 -7.26 -13.10
C THR A 112 0.36 -6.03 -13.88
N GLY A 113 1.65 -5.69 -13.82
CA GLY A 113 2.18 -4.48 -14.44
C GLY A 113 1.87 -3.22 -13.63
N ASN A 114 2.01 -2.06 -14.27
CA ASN A 114 1.68 -0.77 -13.65
C ASN A 114 0.17 -0.57 -13.61
N ALA A 115 -0.31 0.10 -12.55
CA ALA A 115 -1.66 0.65 -12.47
C ALA A 115 -1.72 2.01 -13.18
#